data_AF-A0A950H224-F1
#
_entry.id   AF-A0A950H224-F1
#
_cell.length_a   1.000
_cell.length_b   1.000
_cell.length_c   1.000
_cell.angle_alpha   90.00
_cell.angle_beta   90.00
_cell.angle_gamma   90.00
#
_symmetry.space_group_name_H-M   'P 1'
#
loop_
_entity.id
_entity.type
_entity.pdbx_description
1 polymer ?
#
loop_
_entity_poly.entity_id
_entity_poly.type
_entity_poly.pdbx_seq_one_letter_code
_entity_poly.pdbx_strand_id
1 'polypeptide(L)'
;SWYDLSAMGAVGAAIAAEISRAAPSEASGVAARRDAFLRKLAELKLKSQHIIDGYGGTAVLLTDARFEPFCRSLGLKVVTIPPQGEAAKSAIASRKGIVLVYNAEARDGAEPLKALADESGLPLVGLRVTLPSGLSYQQWYGREINLVQGALNEAAP
;
A
#
# COMPACT_ATOMS: atom_id res chain seq x y z
N SER A 1 -4.13 -7.81 9.15
CA SER A 1 -3.88 -7.69 7.70
C SER A 1 -2.38 -7.59 7.47
N TRP A 2 -1.84 -8.08 6.35
CA TRP A 2 -0.41 -7.89 6.01
C TRP A 2 -0.04 -6.43 5.72
N TYR A 3 -1.02 -5.52 5.69
CA TYR A 3 -0.76 -4.07 5.62
C TYR A 3 -0.43 -3.43 6.98
N ASP A 4 -0.64 -4.13 8.09
CA ASP A 4 -0.28 -3.66 9.42
C ASP A 4 1.18 -4.02 9.74
N LEU A 5 2.06 -3.02 9.66
CA LEU A 5 3.50 -3.19 9.91
C LEU A 5 3.81 -3.58 11.37
N SER A 6 2.95 -3.26 12.33
CA SER A 6 3.12 -3.69 13.73
C SER A 6 2.79 -5.18 13.87
N ALA A 7 1.64 -5.61 13.32
CA ALA A 7 1.28 -7.03 13.30
C ALA A 7 2.31 -7.87 12.54
N MET A 8 2.80 -7.40 11.39
CA MET A 8 3.83 -8.11 10.64
C MET A 8 5.18 -8.16 11.36
N GLY A 9 5.51 -7.15 12.17
CA GLY A 9 6.64 -7.20 13.10
C GLY A 9 6.49 -8.31 14.14
N ALA A 10 5.32 -8.43 14.75
CA ALA A 10 5.02 -9.48 15.72
C ALA A 10 5.10 -10.89 15.10
N VAL A 11 4.57 -11.07 13.88
CA VAL A 11 4.68 -12.32 13.13
C VAL A 11 6.15 -12.67 12.85
N GLY A 12 6.96 -11.72 12.37
CA GLY A 12 8.38 -11.94 12.11
C GLY A 12 9.16 -12.31 13.38
N ALA A 13 8.84 -11.68 14.52
CA ALA A 13 9.44 -11.99 15.81
C ALA A 13 9.05 -13.39 16.30
N ALA A 14 7.78 -13.79 16.15
CA ALA A 14 7.30 -15.12 16.52
C ALA A 14 7.96 -16.22 15.69
N ILE A 15 8.07 -16.03 14.37
CA ILE A 15 8.77 -16.96 13.47
C ILE A 15 10.25 -17.12 13.89
N ALA A 16 10.92 -16.01 14.18
CA ALA A 16 12.31 -16.04 14.63
C ALA A 16 12.48 -16.81 15.96
N ALA A 17 11.54 -16.66 16.90
CA ALA A 17 11.54 -17.40 18.15
C ALA A 17 11.37 -18.91 17.92
N GLU A 18 10.43 -19.29 17.05
CA GLU A 18 10.18 -20.69 16.71
C GLU A 18 11.37 -21.37 16.02
N ILE A 19 12.00 -20.69 15.06
CA ILE A 19 13.21 -21.19 14.40
C ILE A 19 14.33 -21.35 15.44
N SER A 20 14.52 -20.36 16.32
CA SER A 20 15.58 -20.42 17.34
C SER A 20 15.35 -21.57 18.34
N ARG A 21 14.09 -21.89 18.66
CA ARG A 21 13.72 -23.04 19.49
C ARG A 21 13.99 -24.37 18.78
N ALA A 22 13.66 -24.47 17.50
CA ALA A 22 13.86 -25.68 16.71
C ALA A 22 15.32 -25.93 16.32
N ALA A 23 16.11 -24.86 16.14
CA ALA A 23 17.51 -24.91 15.74
C ALA A 23 18.37 -23.94 16.58
N PRO A 24 18.72 -24.31 17.83
CA PRO A 24 19.46 -23.42 18.73
C PRO A 24 20.83 -22.98 18.19
N SER A 25 21.49 -23.78 17.35
CA SER A 25 22.75 -23.41 16.70
C SER A 25 22.62 -22.22 15.75
N GLU A 26 21.44 -21.99 15.17
CA GLU A 26 21.15 -20.89 14.25
C GLU A 26 20.64 -19.62 14.97
N ALA A 27 20.36 -19.69 16.28
CA ALA A 27 19.61 -18.68 17.02
C ALA A 27 20.21 -17.27 16.91
N SER A 28 21.54 -17.14 16.96
CA SER A 28 22.22 -15.85 16.81
C SER A 28 21.98 -15.23 15.43
N GLY A 29 22.12 -16.02 14.37
CA GLY A 29 21.89 -15.57 13.00
C GLY A 29 20.42 -15.26 12.72
N VAL A 30 19.50 -15.99 13.33
CA VAL A 30 18.05 -15.73 13.24
C VAL A 30 17.69 -14.44 13.97
N ALA A 31 18.25 -14.20 15.17
CA ALA A 31 18.05 -12.96 15.92
C ALA A 31 18.54 -11.73 15.14
N ALA A 32 19.73 -11.81 14.52
CA ALA A 32 20.26 -10.72 13.70
C ALA A 32 19.34 -10.38 12.50
N ARG A 33 18.77 -11.40 11.83
CA ARG A 33 17.83 -11.21 10.72
C ARG A 33 16.49 -10.66 11.19
N ARG A 34 15.97 -11.12 12.32
CA ARG A 34 14.77 -10.57 12.97
C ARG A 34 14.97 -9.07 13.25
N ASP A 35 16.09 -8.69 13.82
CA ASP A 35 16.34 -7.30 14.18
C ASP A 35 16.48 -6.42 12.93
N ALA A 36 17.12 -6.93 11.87
CA ALA A 36 17.17 -6.26 10.57
C ALA A 36 15.77 -6.10 9.96
N PHE A 37 14.93 -7.13 10.05
CA PHE A 37 13.54 -7.08 9.60
C PHE A 37 12.75 -6.01 10.35
N LEU A 38 12.80 -6.02 11.69
CA LEU A 38 12.09 -5.06 12.54
C LEU A 38 12.55 -3.61 12.30
N ARG A 39 13.86 -3.37 12.13
CA ARG A 39 14.38 -2.05 11.77
C ARG A 39 13.81 -1.54 10.45
N LYS A 40 13.74 -2.39 9.42
CA LYS A 40 13.12 -2.01 8.14
C LYS A 40 11.63 -1.74 8.26
N LEU A 41 10.90 -2.46 9.11
CA LEU A 41 9.48 -2.12 9.36
C LEU A 41 9.34 -0.78 10.09
N ALA A 42 10.24 -0.44 11.01
CA ALA A 42 10.23 0.87 11.66
C ALA A 42 10.47 2.02 10.66
N GLU A 43 11.41 1.86 9.73
CA GLU A 43 11.62 2.82 8.63
C GLU A 43 10.34 2.99 7.78
N LEU A 44 9.65 1.90 7.45
CA LEU A 44 8.40 1.97 6.69
C LEU A 44 7.28 2.68 7.47
N LYS A 45 7.18 2.46 8.79
CA LYS A 45 6.22 3.19 9.63
C LYS A 45 6.48 4.69 9.62
N LEU A 46 7.74 5.13 9.64
CA LEU A 46 8.08 6.56 9.52
C LEU A 46 7.64 7.13 8.18
N LYS A 47 7.81 6.39 7.08
CA LYS A 47 7.30 6.81 5.76
C LYS A 47 5.77 6.90 5.73
N SER A 48 5.08 5.93 6.33
CA SER A 48 3.62 5.98 6.47
C SER A 48 3.19 7.19 7.30
N GLN A 49 3.88 7.48 8.40
CA GLN A 49 3.60 8.66 9.24
C GLN A 49 3.77 9.96 8.46
N HIS A 50 4.80 10.08 7.62
CA HIS A 50 4.98 11.26 6.79
C HIS A 50 3.80 11.48 5.82
N ILE A 51 3.22 10.42 5.27
CA ILE A 51 1.98 10.51 4.47
C ILE A 51 0.80 10.93 5.34
N ILE A 52 0.67 10.37 6.55
CA ILE A 52 -0.39 10.76 7.50
C ILE A 52 -0.30 12.26 7.84
N ASP A 53 0.90 12.76 8.12
CA ASP A 53 1.12 14.15 8.52
C ASP A 53 0.84 15.13 7.37
N GLY A 54 1.20 14.77 6.14
CA GLY A 54 1.01 15.63 4.96
C GLY A 54 -0.36 15.50 4.27
N TYR A 55 -0.95 14.30 4.29
CA TYR A 55 -2.13 13.94 3.49
C TYR A 55 -3.25 13.28 4.29
N GLY A 56 -3.13 13.19 5.61
CA GLY A 56 -4.15 12.59 6.47
C GLY A 56 -5.55 13.15 6.20
N GLY A 57 -6.54 12.26 6.08
CA GLY A 57 -7.93 12.63 5.80
C GLY A 57 -8.25 12.92 4.33
N THR A 58 -7.25 12.94 3.45
CA THR A 58 -7.41 13.06 1.99
C THR A 58 -8.20 11.87 1.44
N ALA A 59 -9.17 12.14 0.57
CA ALA A 59 -9.94 11.10 -0.09
C ALA A 59 -9.23 10.55 -1.34
N VAL A 60 -9.18 9.24 -1.47
CA VAL A 60 -8.72 8.53 -2.68
C VAL A 60 -9.82 7.63 -3.23
N LEU A 61 -9.90 7.52 -4.55
CA LEU A 61 -10.79 6.57 -5.23
C LEU A 61 -10.10 5.21 -5.29
N LEU A 62 -10.82 4.14 -5.00
CA LEU A 62 -10.27 2.79 -4.95
C LEU A 62 -11.11 1.81 -5.76
N THR A 63 -10.53 1.14 -6.76
CA THR A 63 -11.25 0.17 -7.59
C THR A 63 -11.26 -1.25 -7.03
N ASP A 64 -10.42 -1.54 -6.04
CA ASP A 64 -10.27 -2.86 -5.43
C ASP A 64 -10.16 -2.76 -3.91
N ALA A 65 -11.20 -3.21 -3.20
CA ALA A 65 -11.32 -3.10 -1.76
C ALA A 65 -10.19 -3.79 -0.97
N ARG A 66 -9.41 -4.69 -1.60
CA ARG A 66 -8.28 -5.35 -0.93
C ARG A 66 -7.18 -4.36 -0.53
N PHE A 67 -7.08 -3.20 -1.18
CA PHE A 67 -6.13 -2.15 -0.79
C PHE A 67 -6.67 -1.19 0.27
N GLU A 68 -7.96 -1.28 0.65
CA GLU A 68 -8.54 -0.38 1.64
C GLU A 68 -7.75 -0.36 2.97
N PRO A 69 -7.33 -1.50 3.55
CA PRO A 69 -6.54 -1.48 4.77
C PRO A 69 -5.17 -0.80 4.60
N PHE A 70 -4.58 -0.87 3.39
CA PHE A 70 -3.33 -0.18 3.07
C PHE A 70 -3.53 1.33 2.99
N CYS A 71 -4.50 1.81 2.22
CA CYS A 71 -4.77 3.24 2.13
C CYS A 71 -5.14 3.84 3.50
N ARG A 72 -5.93 3.11 4.30
CA ARG A 72 -6.27 3.53 5.67
C ARG A 72 -5.07 3.53 6.61
N SER A 73 -4.12 2.60 6.47
CA SER A 73 -2.89 2.63 7.29
C SER A 73 -2.00 3.82 6.97
N LEU A 74 -2.21 4.50 5.84
CA LEU A 74 -1.60 5.77 5.46
C LEU A 74 -2.45 7.00 5.85
N GLY A 75 -3.52 6.81 6.61
CA GLY A 75 -4.39 7.91 7.06
C GLY A 75 -5.35 8.45 6.01
N LEU A 76 -5.46 7.80 4.84
CA LEU A 76 -6.33 8.24 3.75
C LEU A 76 -7.78 7.81 3.97
N LYS A 77 -8.71 8.64 3.51
CA LYS A 77 -10.12 8.26 3.36
C LYS A 77 -10.29 7.51 2.05
N VAL A 78 -11.01 6.39 2.09
CA VAL A 78 -11.20 5.53 0.92
C VAL A 78 -12.62 5.68 0.41
N VAL A 79 -12.75 5.98 -0.88
CA VAL A 79 -14.00 5.95 -1.64
C VAL A 79 -13.91 4.78 -2.61
N THR A 80 -14.49 3.64 -2.23
CA THR A 80 -14.53 2.45 -3.09
C THR A 80 -15.49 2.67 -4.24
N ILE A 81 -15.01 2.45 -5.46
CA ILE A 81 -15.78 2.56 -6.70
C ILE A 81 -15.69 1.25 -7.49
N PRO A 82 -16.68 0.91 -8.34
CA PRO A 82 -16.53 -0.23 -9.22
C PRO A 82 -15.36 -0.01 -10.20
N PRO A 83 -14.74 -1.08 -10.72
CA PRO A 83 -13.62 -0.94 -11.65
C PRO A 83 -14.03 -0.38 -13.01
N GLN A 84 -15.33 -0.33 -13.32
CA GLN A 84 -15.88 0.16 -14.58
C GLN A 84 -17.32 0.68 -14.42
N GLY A 85 -17.85 1.28 -15.48
CA GLY A 85 -19.25 1.73 -15.56
C GLY A 85 -19.47 3.17 -15.09
N GLU A 86 -20.70 3.66 -15.29
CA GLU A 86 -21.04 5.08 -15.11
C GLU A 86 -20.87 5.59 -13.68
N ALA A 87 -21.12 4.75 -12.67
CA ALA A 87 -20.91 5.12 -11.28
C ALA A 87 -19.44 5.47 -10.98
N ALA A 88 -18.50 4.72 -11.54
CA ALA A 88 -17.07 4.99 -11.38
C ALA A 88 -16.63 6.23 -12.16
N LYS A 89 -17.09 6.38 -13.41
CA LYS A 89 -16.84 7.59 -14.22
C LYS A 89 -17.34 8.85 -13.52
N SER A 90 -18.57 8.80 -12.98
CA SER A 90 -19.17 9.91 -12.22
C SER A 90 -18.35 10.26 -10.98
N ALA A 91 -17.80 9.27 -10.26
CA ALA A 91 -16.94 9.52 -9.10
C ALA A 91 -15.63 10.22 -9.46
N ILE A 92 -15.01 9.84 -10.59
CA ILE A 92 -13.81 10.50 -11.15
C ILE A 92 -14.14 11.94 -11.56
N ALA A 93 -15.18 12.12 -12.39
CA ALA A 93 -15.59 13.43 -12.90
C ALA A 93 -15.98 14.40 -11.77
N SER A 94 -16.60 13.88 -10.70
CA SER A 94 -16.98 14.68 -9.52
C SER A 94 -15.83 14.87 -8.51
N ARG A 95 -14.61 14.42 -8.82
CA ARG A 95 -13.42 14.49 -7.94
C ARG A 95 -13.71 14.04 -6.51
N LYS A 96 -14.42 12.91 -6.34
CA LYS A 96 -14.69 12.33 -5.00
C LYS A 96 -13.44 11.85 -4.26
N GLY A 97 -12.29 11.85 -4.94
CA GLY A 97 -10.96 11.71 -4.39
C GLY A 97 -9.93 12.38 -5.30
N ILE A 98 -8.71 12.56 -4.81
CA ILE A 98 -7.64 13.28 -5.53
C ILE A 98 -6.63 12.34 -6.21
N VAL A 99 -6.70 11.04 -5.94
CA VAL A 99 -5.91 9.99 -6.60
C VAL A 99 -6.84 8.82 -6.93
N LEU A 100 -6.66 8.20 -8.09
CA LEU A 100 -7.29 6.92 -8.43
C LEU A 100 -6.31 5.76 -8.19
N VAL A 101 -6.64 4.92 -7.22
CA VAL A 101 -5.90 3.72 -6.86
C VAL A 101 -6.58 2.51 -7.52
N TYR A 102 -5.83 1.77 -8.34
CA TYR A 102 -6.31 0.59 -9.05
C TYR A 102 -5.42 -0.62 -8.83
N ASN A 103 -5.96 -1.81 -9.12
CA ASN A 103 -5.20 -3.05 -9.07
C ASN A 103 -4.40 -3.25 -10.36
N ALA A 104 -3.07 -3.19 -10.28
CA ALA A 104 -2.17 -3.42 -11.42
C ALA A 104 -2.09 -4.87 -11.90
N GLU A 105 -2.74 -5.80 -11.20
CA GLU A 105 -2.79 -7.23 -11.48
C GLU A 105 -4.18 -7.70 -11.96
N ALA A 106 -5.18 -6.82 -11.93
CA ALA A 106 -6.49 -7.11 -12.49
C ALA A 106 -6.37 -7.24 -14.01
N ARG A 107 -6.96 -8.30 -14.57
CA ARG A 107 -6.95 -8.54 -16.02
C ARG A 107 -8.00 -7.72 -16.77
N ASP A 108 -9.08 -7.35 -16.08
CA ASP A 108 -10.22 -6.68 -16.70
C ASP A 108 -10.64 -5.46 -15.87
N GLY A 109 -10.88 -4.34 -16.56
CA GLY A 109 -11.94 -3.39 -16.18
C GLY A 109 -11.51 -1.95 -15.94
N ALA A 110 -10.26 -1.69 -15.57
CA ALA A 110 -9.85 -0.35 -15.15
C ALA A 110 -9.38 0.56 -16.31
N GLU A 111 -9.13 0.03 -17.52
CA GLU A 111 -8.60 0.79 -18.66
C GLU A 111 -9.42 2.04 -19.00
N PRO A 112 -10.76 1.99 -19.08
CA PRO A 112 -11.55 3.19 -19.36
C PRO A 112 -11.47 4.21 -18.24
N LEU A 113 -11.34 3.78 -16.98
CA LEU A 113 -11.19 4.68 -15.84
C LEU A 113 -9.81 5.33 -15.79
N LYS A 114 -8.77 4.58 -16.19
CA LYS A 114 -7.40 5.11 -16.31
C LYS A 114 -7.34 6.21 -17.38
N ALA A 115 -7.93 5.97 -18.56
CA ALA A 115 -8.01 6.97 -19.61
C ALA A 115 -8.76 8.23 -19.13
N LEU A 116 -9.93 8.04 -18.50
CA LEU A 116 -10.70 9.17 -17.97
C LEU A 116 -9.97 9.95 -16.87
N ALA A 117 -9.25 9.27 -15.98
CA ALA A 117 -8.46 9.91 -14.94
C ALA A 117 -7.32 10.75 -15.54
N ASP A 118 -6.61 10.20 -16.53
CA ASP A 118 -5.55 10.91 -17.26
C ASP A 118 -6.09 12.16 -17.97
N GLU A 119 -7.17 12.02 -18.74
CA GLU A 119 -7.87 13.14 -19.40
C GLU A 119 -8.35 14.21 -18.41
N SER A 120 -8.71 13.80 -17.20
CA SER A 120 -9.20 14.69 -16.15
C SER A 120 -8.06 15.29 -15.30
N GLY A 121 -6.81 14.91 -15.53
CA GLY A 121 -5.66 15.30 -14.68
C GLY A 121 -5.77 14.78 -13.24
N LEU A 122 -6.31 13.57 -13.07
CA LEU A 122 -6.40 12.87 -11.79
C LEU A 122 -5.25 11.85 -11.72
N PRO A 123 -4.29 12.03 -10.80
CA PRO A 123 -3.16 11.11 -10.68
C PRO A 123 -3.59 9.65 -10.42
N LEU A 124 -2.83 8.73 -11.01
CA LEU A 124 -3.11 7.30 -11.06
C LEU A 124 -2.05 6.50 -10.29
N VAL A 125 -2.51 5.53 -9.49
CA VAL A 125 -1.61 4.59 -8.79
C VAL A 125 -2.08 3.15 -9.00
N GLY A 126 -1.21 2.34 -9.60
CA GLY A 126 -1.39 0.90 -9.70
C GLY A 126 -0.70 0.18 -8.55
N LEU A 127 -1.48 -0.37 -7.62
CA LEU A 127 -0.98 -1.19 -6.53
C LEU A 127 -1.07 -2.67 -6.87
N ARG A 128 -0.26 -3.49 -6.19
CA ARG A 128 -0.26 -4.96 -6.33
C ARG A 128 -0.63 -5.62 -5.01
N VAL A 129 -1.43 -6.68 -5.07
CA VAL A 129 -1.76 -7.49 -3.89
C VAL A 129 -0.67 -8.53 -3.65
N THR A 130 -0.08 -9.02 -4.73
CA THR A 130 0.91 -10.10 -4.71
C THR A 130 2.32 -9.55 -4.55
N LEU A 131 3.12 -10.18 -3.68
CA LEU A 131 4.55 -9.89 -3.55
C LEU A 131 5.26 -10.26 -4.87
N PRO A 132 5.87 -9.30 -5.60
CA PRO A 132 6.59 -9.61 -6.82
C PRO A 132 7.82 -10.49 -6.56
N SER A 133 8.14 -11.35 -7.54
CA SER A 133 9.36 -12.17 -7.49
C SER A 133 10.62 -11.31 -7.31
N GLY A 134 11.55 -11.80 -6.49
CA GLY A 134 12.82 -11.12 -6.21
C GLY A 134 12.73 -9.98 -5.21
N LEU A 135 11.56 -9.67 -4.64
CA LEU A 135 11.40 -8.67 -3.58
C LEU A 135 11.17 -9.33 -2.22
N SER A 136 11.74 -8.73 -1.18
CA SER A 136 11.29 -8.92 0.18
C SER A 136 9.97 -8.18 0.44
N TYR A 137 9.24 -8.60 1.48
CA TYR A 137 8.05 -7.91 1.94
C TYR A 137 8.30 -6.41 2.20
N GLN A 138 9.42 -6.04 2.84
CA GLN A 138 9.73 -4.64 3.14
C GLN A 138 10.00 -3.82 1.86
N GLN A 139 10.65 -4.42 0.86
CA GLN A 139 10.90 -3.75 -0.42
C GLN A 139 9.60 -3.54 -1.20
N TRP A 140 8.73 -4.55 -1.24
CA TRP A 140 7.42 -4.42 -1.89
C TRP A 140 6.57 -3.35 -1.18
N TYR A 141 6.36 -3.47 0.13
CA TYR A 141 5.58 -2.50 0.89
C TYR A 141 6.12 -1.08 0.72
N GLY A 142 7.45 -0.91 0.79
CA GLY A 142 8.09 0.38 0.57
C GLY A 142 7.86 0.96 -0.83
N ARG A 143 7.76 0.12 -1.86
CA ARG A 143 7.40 0.58 -3.22
C ARG A 143 5.94 1.02 -3.28
N GLU A 144 5.02 0.27 -2.68
CA GLU A 144 3.59 0.65 -2.63
C GLU A 144 3.42 2.00 -1.90
N ILE A 145 4.13 2.22 -0.77
CA ILE A 145 4.11 3.53 -0.07
C ILE A 145 4.59 4.65 -1.00
N ASN A 146 5.74 4.46 -1.65
CA ASN A 146 6.33 5.48 -2.50
C ASN A 146 5.42 5.82 -3.70
N LEU A 147 4.72 4.84 -4.27
CA LEU A 147 3.76 5.06 -5.36
C LEU A 147 2.59 5.94 -4.92
N VAL A 148 2.00 5.63 -3.76
CA VAL A 148 0.90 6.43 -3.19
C VAL A 148 1.39 7.84 -2.86
N GLN A 149 2.54 7.97 -2.20
CA GLN A 149 3.12 9.29 -1.88
C GLN A 149 3.36 10.11 -3.14
N GLY A 150 3.93 9.52 -4.20
CA GLY A 150 4.20 10.21 -5.46
C GLY A 150 2.93 10.81 -6.07
N ALA A 151 1.85 10.04 -6.15
CA ALA A 151 0.59 10.55 -6.70
C ALA A 151 -0.11 11.56 -5.80
N LEU A 152 0.03 11.45 -4.48
CA LEU A 152 -0.45 12.48 -3.55
C LEU A 152 0.32 13.79 -3.71
N ASN A 153 1.64 13.73 -3.94
CA ASN A 153 2.45 14.90 -4.24
C ASN A 153 2.04 15.54 -5.58
N GLU A 154 1.76 14.73 -6.61
CA GLU A 154 1.31 15.20 -7.92
C GLU A 154 -0.10 15.85 -7.84
N ALA A 155 -0.96 15.33 -6.96
CA ALA A 155 -2.30 15.87 -6.75
C ALA A 155 -2.35 17.12 -5.86
N ALA A 156 -1.25 17.43 -5.15
CA ALA A 156 -1.18 18.61 -4.31
C ALA A 156 -1.14 19.89 -5.17
N PRO A 157 -1.86 20.96 -4.78
CA PRO A 157 -1.90 22.21 -5.53
C PRO A 157 -0.58 22.99 -5.54
#